data_AF-A0A0N8HCX3-F1
#
_entry.id   AF-A0A0N8HCX3-F1
#
_cell.length_a   1.000
_cell.length_b   1.000
_cell.length_c   1.000
_cell.angle_alpha   90.00
_cell.angle_beta   90.00
_cell.angle_gamma   90.00
#
_symmetry.space_group_name_H-M   'P 1'
#
loop_
_entity.id
_entity.type
_entity.pdbx_description
1 polymer ?
#
loop_
_entity_poly.entity_id
_entity_poly.type
_entity_poly.pdbx_seq_one_letter_code
_entity_poly.pdbx_strand_id
1 'polypeptide(L)'
;MTGRHLRVHHRDYFEHEAYDGDIYPHDERSEELDCEPDEYDRADGLGAVDLAVARLTDLGVTEPSGGPGFPGSHCWWGGRTTLSHYTGEMRETSAHPEGFSDAECRELWARLTGA
;
A
#
# COMPACT_ATOMS: atom_id res chain seq x y z
N MET A 1 9.23 -3.08 14.61
CA MET A 1 10.48 -2.53 14.05
C MET A 1 10.58 -1.04 14.37
N THR A 2 11.77 -0.44 14.33
CA THR A 2 11.94 1.01 14.46
C THR A 2 12.30 1.58 13.09
N GLY A 3 11.47 2.46 12.54
CA GLY A 3 11.68 3.04 11.20
C GLY A 3 10.38 3.16 10.39
N ARG A 4 10.48 3.78 9.23
CA ARG A 4 9.39 3.94 8.25
C ARG A 4 9.24 2.68 7.40
N HIS A 5 8.02 2.16 7.36
CA HIS A 5 7.71 0.95 6.61
C HIS A 5 6.28 1.01 6.05
N LEU A 6 6.01 0.22 5.02
CA LEU A 6 4.67 -0.03 4.53
C LEU A 6 4.20 -1.37 5.08
N ARG A 7 3.13 -1.34 5.87
CA ARG A 7 2.41 -2.55 6.25
C ARG A 7 1.47 -2.92 5.11
N VAL A 8 1.82 -3.96 4.37
CA VAL A 8 1.06 -4.44 3.21
C VAL A 8 0.16 -5.59 3.64
N HIS A 9 -1.08 -5.56 3.20
CA HIS A 9 -2.10 -6.57 3.45
C HIS A 9 -2.57 -7.13 2.12
N HIS A 10 -2.57 -8.45 2.02
CA HIS A 10 -3.18 -9.16 0.90
C HIS A 10 -4.36 -9.97 1.41
N ARG A 11 -5.47 -9.86 0.69
CA ARG A 11 -6.68 -10.65 0.91
C ARG A 11 -7.00 -11.38 -0.38
N ASP A 12 -7.03 -12.71 -0.30
CA ASP A 12 -7.39 -13.57 -1.39
C ASP A 12 -8.81 -14.11 -1.17
N TYR A 13 -9.64 -14.04 -2.21
CA TYR A 13 -11.02 -14.54 -2.21
C TYR A 13 -11.32 -15.17 -3.57
N PHE A 14 -12.28 -16.09 -3.62
CA PHE A 14 -12.82 -16.54 -4.90
C PHE A 14 -13.89 -15.57 -5.42
N GLU A 15 -14.02 -15.46 -6.75
CA GLU A 15 -15.00 -14.56 -7.39
C GLU A 15 -16.42 -14.74 -6.83
N HIS A 16 -16.83 -15.97 -6.54
CA HIS A 16 -18.17 -16.28 -6.01
C HIS A 16 -18.37 -15.84 -4.55
N GLU A 17 -17.30 -15.68 -3.77
CA GLU A 17 -17.35 -15.23 -2.37
C GLU A 17 -17.55 -13.70 -2.28
N ALA A 18 -17.14 -12.95 -3.31
CA ALA A 18 -17.32 -11.50 -3.38
C ALA A 18 -18.81 -11.09 -3.55
N TYR A 19 -19.67 -11.99 -4.02
CA TYR A 19 -21.08 -11.68 -4.34
C TYR A 19 -22.09 -12.08 -3.24
N ASP A 20 -21.68 -12.81 -2.20
CA ASP A 20 -22.60 -13.38 -1.19
C ASP A 20 -22.80 -12.49 0.06
N GLY A 21 -22.39 -11.22 -0.02
CA GLY A 21 -22.66 -10.20 1.00
C GLY A 21 -21.69 -10.20 2.19
N ASP A 22 -21.04 -11.33 2.48
CA ASP A 22 -19.95 -11.42 3.45
C ASP A 22 -18.65 -11.85 2.76
N ILE A 23 -17.79 -10.88 2.45
CA ILE A 23 -16.46 -11.13 1.86
C ILE A 23 -15.55 -11.66 2.97
N TYR A 24 -15.49 -12.98 3.12
CA TYR A 24 -14.48 -13.64 3.94
C TYR A 24 -13.32 -14.08 3.05
N PRO A 25 -12.15 -13.44 3.10
CA PRO A 25 -10.99 -13.95 2.41
C PRO A 25 -10.66 -15.35 2.93
N HIS A 26 -10.40 -16.29 2.03
CA HIS A 26 -9.98 -17.64 2.42
C HIS A 26 -8.49 -17.69 2.78
N ASP A 27 -7.72 -16.71 2.34
CA ASP A 27 -6.33 -16.50 2.75
C ASP A 27 -6.05 -15.00 3.00
N GLU A 28 -5.31 -14.75 4.08
CA GLU A 28 -4.88 -13.42 4.49
C GLU A 28 -3.42 -13.45 4.90
N ARG A 29 -2.64 -12.55 4.33
CA ARG A 29 -1.24 -12.38 4.69
C ARG A 29 -0.86 -10.93 4.78
N SER A 30 0.10 -10.65 5.65
CA SER A 30 0.66 -9.31 5.80
C SER A 30 2.16 -9.38 5.77
N GLU A 31 2.77 -8.36 5.17
CA GLU A 31 4.21 -8.16 5.16
C GLU A 31 4.54 -6.71 5.46
N GLU A 32 5.76 -6.50 5.95
CA GLU A 32 6.29 -5.17 6.23
C GLU A 32 7.40 -4.89 5.23
N LEU A 33 7.22 -3.83 4.43
CA LEU A 33 8.20 -3.38 3.45
C LEU A 33 8.96 -2.20 4.02
N ASP A 34 10.23 -2.41 4.33
CA ASP A 34 11.11 -1.36 4.83
C ASP A 34 11.28 -0.24 3.81
N CYS A 35 11.20 0.99 4.30
CA CYS A 35 11.38 2.22 3.54
C CYS A 35 12.46 3.11 4.15
N GLU A 36 13.22 2.63 5.14
CA GLU A 36 14.39 3.37 5.59
C GLU A 36 15.49 3.34 4.51
N PRO A 37 15.97 4.51 4.05
CA PRO A 37 17.00 4.54 3.02
C PRO A 37 18.32 4.02 3.57
N ASP A 38 19.02 3.21 2.78
CA ASP A 38 20.36 2.72 3.10
C ASP A 38 21.46 3.70 2.66
N GLU A 39 22.73 3.27 2.61
CA GLU A 39 23.84 4.13 2.17
C GLU A 39 23.81 4.45 0.68
N TYR A 40 23.30 3.54 -0.15
CA TYR A 40 23.19 3.67 -1.60
C TYR A 40 21.99 4.55 -1.97
N ASP A 41 20.84 4.32 -1.33
CA ASP A 41 19.66 5.16 -1.50
C ASP A 41 19.98 6.63 -1.22
N ARG A 42 20.67 6.87 -0.10
CA ARG A 42 21.09 8.24 0.27
C ARG A 42 22.11 8.82 -0.71
N ALA A 43 23.00 8.01 -1.28
CA ALA A 43 23.96 8.47 -2.29
C ALA A 43 23.25 8.90 -3.58
N ASP A 44 22.14 8.23 -3.92
CA ASP A 44 21.28 8.56 -5.06
C ASP A 44 20.26 9.67 -4.73
N GLY A 45 20.29 10.21 -3.50
CA GLY A 45 19.40 11.28 -3.05
C GLY A 45 17.97 10.81 -2.76
N LEU A 46 17.74 9.51 -2.58
CA LEU A 46 16.45 8.92 -2.25
C LEU A 46 16.20 8.98 -0.74
N GLY A 47 14.99 9.40 -0.37
CA GLY A 47 14.46 9.35 0.98
C GLY A 47 13.39 8.26 1.14
N ALA A 48 12.90 8.09 2.36
CA ALA A 48 11.88 7.09 2.65
C ALA A 48 10.57 7.29 1.87
N VAL A 49 10.22 8.55 1.58
CA VAL A 49 9.06 8.88 0.74
C VAL A 49 9.26 8.36 -0.68
N ASP A 50 10.45 8.54 -1.28
CA ASP A 50 10.75 8.04 -2.62
C ASP A 50 10.62 6.51 -2.69
N LEU A 51 11.16 5.82 -1.68
CA LEU A 51 11.09 4.38 -1.56
C LEU A 51 9.64 3.89 -1.39
N ALA A 52 8.86 4.55 -0.54
CA ALA A 52 7.45 4.22 -0.35
C ALA A 52 6.61 4.47 -1.61
N VAL A 53 6.81 5.58 -2.32
CA VAL A 53 6.14 5.84 -3.61
C VAL A 53 6.47 4.74 -4.62
N ALA A 54 7.75 4.37 -4.74
CA ALA A 54 8.18 3.33 -5.67
C ALA A 54 7.52 1.98 -5.34
N ARG A 55 7.51 1.58 -4.06
CA ARG A 55 6.88 0.34 -3.58
C ARG A 55 5.37 0.32 -3.82
N LEU A 56 4.66 1.40 -3.46
CA LEU A 56 3.21 1.50 -3.66
C LEU A 56 2.85 1.46 -5.16
N THR A 57 3.66 2.08 -6.00
CA THR A 57 3.49 2.06 -7.47
C THR A 57 3.72 0.66 -8.04
N ASP A 58 4.78 -0.02 -7.61
CA ASP A 58 5.09 -1.40 -8.04
C ASP A 58 4.00 -2.39 -7.65
N LEU A 59 3.44 -2.22 -6.45
CA LEU A 59 2.29 -3.02 -5.97
C LEU A 59 0.95 -2.62 -6.64
N GLY A 60 0.90 -1.48 -7.35
CA GLY A 60 -0.33 -0.94 -7.93
C GLY A 60 -1.35 -0.42 -6.90
N VAL A 61 -0.87 -0.01 -5.73
CA VAL A 61 -1.66 0.39 -4.55
C VAL A 61 -1.61 1.91 -4.39
N THR A 62 -2.22 2.63 -5.33
CA THR A 62 -2.06 4.09 -5.46
C THR A 62 -3.36 4.86 -5.16
N GLU A 63 -4.43 4.21 -4.72
CA GLU A 63 -5.69 4.85 -4.40
C GLU A 63 -5.82 5.07 -2.88
N PRO A 64 -5.82 6.32 -2.38
CA PRO A 64 -5.93 6.57 -0.95
C PRO A 64 -7.37 6.37 -0.46
N SER A 65 -7.52 5.78 0.73
CA SER A 65 -8.80 5.64 1.43
C SER A 65 -9.33 6.98 1.97
N GLY A 66 -8.48 8.01 1.99
CA GLY A 66 -8.78 9.36 2.46
C GLY A 66 -8.76 10.40 1.34
N GLY A 67 -9.70 11.35 1.40
CA GLY A 67 -9.69 12.52 0.52
C GLY A 67 -8.57 13.52 0.88
N PRO A 68 -8.46 14.64 0.14
CA PRO A 68 -7.38 15.63 0.31
C PRO A 68 -7.27 16.24 1.73
N GLY A 69 -8.35 16.18 2.52
CA GLY A 69 -8.37 16.63 3.91
C GLY A 69 -7.83 15.63 4.93
N PHE A 70 -7.50 14.39 4.52
CA PHE A 70 -7.04 13.32 5.40
C PHE A 70 -5.85 12.50 4.87
N PRO A 71 -4.73 13.12 4.43
CA PRO A 71 -3.52 12.41 4.01
C PRO A 71 -2.60 12.03 5.19
N GLY A 72 -3.18 11.70 6.35
CA GLY A 72 -2.42 11.47 7.58
C GLY A 72 -1.79 10.08 7.66
N SER A 73 -1.04 9.83 8.74
CA SER A 73 -0.39 8.56 9.08
C SER A 73 -1.33 7.37 9.33
N HIS A 74 -2.63 7.55 9.09
CA HIS A 74 -3.68 6.53 9.15
C HIS A 74 -4.34 6.26 7.80
N CYS A 75 -3.85 6.86 6.71
CA CYS A 75 -4.38 6.68 5.38
C CYS A 75 -3.98 5.31 4.84
N TRP A 76 -4.97 4.50 4.48
CA TRP A 76 -4.74 3.25 3.77
C TRP A 76 -4.69 3.53 2.27
N TRP A 77 -3.84 2.80 1.58
CA TRP A 77 -3.77 2.79 0.13
C TRP A 77 -4.36 1.48 -0.37
N GLY A 78 -5.23 1.55 -1.37
CA GLY A 78 -5.80 0.42 -2.08
C GLY A 78 -5.30 0.39 -3.53
N GLY A 79 -5.42 -0.78 -4.15
CA GLY A 79 -5.09 -1.00 -5.54
C GLY A 79 -6.16 -1.80 -6.26
N ARG A 80 -6.00 -1.96 -7.58
CA ARG A 80 -6.92 -2.76 -8.37
C ARG A 80 -6.81 -4.24 -7.97
N THR A 81 -7.94 -4.87 -7.69
CA THR A 81 -8.00 -6.33 -7.51
C THR A 81 -7.50 -7.06 -8.75
N THR A 82 -6.61 -8.02 -8.56
CA THR A 82 -6.11 -8.90 -9.62
C THR A 82 -6.89 -10.21 -9.64
N LEU A 83 -7.19 -10.77 -10.83
CA LEU A 83 -7.90 -12.04 -10.99
C LEU A 83 -6.98 -13.05 -11.69
N SER A 84 -6.76 -14.20 -11.05
CA SER A 84 -6.12 -15.35 -11.66
C SER A 84 -7.14 -16.11 -12.51
N HIS A 85 -7.04 -16.01 -13.83
CA HIS A 85 -7.92 -16.77 -14.74
C HIS A 85 -7.68 -18.30 -14.71
N TYR A 86 -6.58 -18.76 -14.11
CA TYR A 86 -6.28 -20.19 -13.96
C TYR A 86 -6.94 -20.78 -12.70
N THR A 87 -6.93 -20.06 -11.59
CA THR A 87 -7.47 -20.54 -10.30
C THR A 87 -8.83 -19.95 -9.94
N GLY A 88 -9.25 -18.86 -10.59
CA GLY A 88 -10.45 -18.10 -10.22
C GLY A 88 -10.26 -17.22 -8.96
N GLU A 89 -9.05 -17.13 -8.44
CA GLU A 89 -8.72 -16.36 -7.23
C GLU A 89 -8.56 -14.88 -7.57
N MET A 90 -9.23 -14.05 -6.78
CA MET A 90 -9.08 -12.61 -6.75
C MET A 90 -8.16 -12.22 -5.58
N ARG A 91 -7.21 -11.34 -5.84
CA ARG A 91 -6.32 -10.78 -4.82
C ARG A 91 -6.49 -9.27 -4.74
N GLU A 92 -6.88 -8.81 -3.57
CA GLU A 92 -6.83 -7.40 -3.19
C GLU A 92 -5.55 -7.14 -2.39
N THR A 93 -4.91 -6.01 -2.68
CA THR A 93 -3.73 -5.55 -1.93
C THR A 93 -3.99 -4.14 -1.42
N SER A 94 -3.72 -3.93 -0.14
CA SER A 94 -3.74 -2.62 0.51
C SER A 94 -2.46 -2.40 1.29
N ALA A 95 -2.11 -1.14 1.53
CA ALA A 95 -0.88 -0.78 2.22
C ALA A 95 -1.11 0.40 3.17
N HIS A 96 -0.44 0.38 4.31
CA HIS A 96 -0.51 1.42 5.32
C HIS A 96 0.90 1.92 5.68
N PRO A 97 1.20 3.21 5.52
CA PRO A 97 2.48 3.78 5.93
C PRO A 97 2.54 3.90 7.46
N GLU A 98 3.52 3.24 8.06
CA GLU A 98 3.79 3.29 9.50
C GLU A 98 5.15 3.93 9.77
N GLY A 99 5.22 4.77 10.81
CA GLY A 99 6.44 5.49 11.19
C GLY A 99 6.75 6.75 10.36
N PHE A 100 5.95 7.05 9.33
CA PHE A 100 6.04 8.30 8.58
C PHE A 100 5.41 9.47 9.35
N SER A 101 6.04 10.63 9.28
CA SER A 101 5.47 11.88 9.77
C SER A 101 4.29 12.34 8.92
N ASP A 102 3.44 13.22 9.47
CA ASP A 102 2.31 13.81 8.72
C ASP A 102 2.77 14.57 7.47
N ALA A 103 3.96 15.18 7.51
CA ALA A 103 4.53 15.88 6.35
C ALA A 103 4.90 14.88 5.24
N GLU A 104 5.54 13.77 5.60
CA GLU A 104 5.87 12.70 4.66
C GLU A 104 4.62 12.02 4.10
N CYS A 105 3.57 11.82 4.92
CA CYS A 105 2.30 11.26 4.45
C CYS A 105 1.57 12.19 3.46
N ARG A 106 1.62 13.51 3.69
CA ARG A 106 1.11 14.51 2.72
C ARG A 106 1.91 14.49 1.42
N GLU A 107 3.22 14.34 1.52
CA GLU A 107 4.08 14.27 0.35
C GLU A 107 3.83 12.99 -0.47
N LEU A 108 3.71 11.84 0.20
CA LEU A 108 3.26 10.58 -0.42
C LEU A 108 1.94 10.77 -1.15
N TRP A 109 0.97 11.41 -0.48
CA TRP A 109 -0.34 11.65 -1.05
C TRP A 109 -0.30 12.51 -2.31
N ALA A 110 0.42 13.64 -2.25
CA ALA A 110 0.60 14.53 -3.39
C ALA A 110 1.25 13.83 -4.59
N ARG A 111 2.34 13.06 -4.34
CA ARG A 111 3.08 12.34 -5.39
C ARG A 111 2.27 11.24 -6.07
N LEU A 112 1.45 10.50 -5.32
CA LEU A 112 0.65 9.40 -5.87
C LEU A 112 -0.66 9.86 -6.54
N THR A 113 -1.21 11.00 -6.13
CA THR A 113 -2.47 11.53 -6.67
C THR A 113 -2.29 12.63 -7.72
N GLY A 114 -1.08 13.18 -7.85
CA GLY A 114 -0.76 14.26 -8.81
C GLY A 114 -1.28 15.65 -8.39
N ALA A 115 -1.51 15.85 -7.09
CA ALA A 115 -2.07 17.07 -6.51
C ALA A 115 -1.01 18.03 -5.95
#